data_AF-A0A6I7NTQ8-F1
#
_entry.id   AF-A0A6I7NTQ8-F1
#
_cell.length_a   1.000
_cell.length_b   1.000
_cell.length_c   1.000
_cell.angle_alpha   90.00
_cell.angle_beta   90.00
_cell.angle_gamma   90.00
#
_symmetry.space_group_name_H-M   'P 1'
#
loop_
_entity.id
_entity.type
_entity.pdbx_description
1 polymer ?
#
loop_
_entity_poly.entity_id
_entity_poly.type
_entity_poly.pdbx_seq_one_letter_code
_entity_poly.pdbx_strand_id
1 'polypeptide(L)'
;MNRSIQLVLLITFFLFESTFVFANHSMLDCQATDINQQDQKRIQPYSGNPTYWQYNGNPILLISGSSNDNMFQHQYDELIYELDKLIEYGGNYLRNTMSNRDPGNIQAFYFDEEQGAYDLGRWNDDYWKMFDRYLQATHERGIIVQIEIWATYDFYTRAEYFRDGLTTWQRNPFNPRNNINYEEGRDSGLVSDFQSDHDYLVNPFFYTVLPLSEPFDFSIQPTLLYYQQRFVRKVMETSLPYNHVLYVIDNETNTDPKWPRYWSQFINKIAADHNRQIEVTEMWDTFDPTDGNVEGAARQPYDSHFFSKRASVSITLYDTDNYTYLDISNHNFQTGETHYKTGLYIWNEIQRSRILRPTNNTKIYGAGDEWSWTGDRQEAGERFWRNIFAGHASARFHRQPYGEGNNEYALRHVKSMSILMNELVDHFTKLRPDNSLLHNRQENEAYVLADDGNIYVVAFMNGGNVSLDISKIDAEEASLIWLNVLENEWTSQIAELNPETGLKLQTPEESGFWVAVVKQ
;
A
#
# COMPACT_ATOMS: atom_id res chain seq x y z
N MET A 1 -68.09 54.57 29.42
CA MET A 1 -67.37 54.64 30.71
C MET A 1 -66.32 53.55 30.72
N ASN A 2 -65.03 53.94 30.82
CA ASN A 2 -63.80 53.16 31.07
C ASN A 2 -63.63 51.79 30.39
N ARG A 3 -62.80 51.63 29.35
CA ARG A 3 -61.32 51.57 29.32
C ARG A 3 -60.70 50.57 30.31
N SER A 4 -60.03 49.56 29.73
CA SER A 4 -58.69 49.04 30.07
C SER A 4 -58.60 47.55 30.41
N ILE A 5 -57.57 46.92 29.83
CA ILE A 5 -56.97 45.59 30.08
C ILE A 5 -57.30 44.54 29.01
N GLN A 6 -56.61 44.63 27.87
CA GLN A 6 -56.27 43.50 26.99
C GLN A 6 -55.09 43.93 26.10
N LEU A 7 -53.87 43.96 26.64
CA LEU A 7 -52.64 44.08 25.84
C LEU A 7 -51.37 43.70 26.60
N VAL A 8 -51.33 42.54 27.28
CA VAL A 8 -50.05 41.95 27.74
C VAL A 8 -50.21 40.43 27.79
N LEU A 9 -50.18 39.75 26.65
CA LEU A 9 -49.98 38.28 26.55
C LEU A 9 -49.87 37.84 25.09
N LEU A 10 -48.93 38.44 24.34
CA LEU A 10 -48.60 37.98 22.98
C LEU A 10 -47.20 38.42 22.53
N ILE A 11 -46.24 38.51 23.44
CA ILE A 11 -44.81 38.66 23.11
C ILE A 11 -44.00 37.89 24.16
N THR A 12 -44.17 36.57 24.25
CA THR A 12 -43.24 35.72 25.02
C THR A 12 -43.20 34.27 24.54
N PHE A 13 -43.70 33.98 23.33
CA PHE A 13 -43.66 32.63 22.73
C PHE A 13 -42.91 32.55 21.39
N PHE A 14 -42.33 33.66 20.90
CA PHE A 14 -41.61 33.70 19.62
C PHE A 14 -40.12 34.07 19.75
N LEU A 15 -39.53 33.95 20.94
CA LEU A 15 -38.10 34.19 21.18
C LEU A 15 -37.35 32.96 21.73
N PHE A 16 -38.01 31.82 21.87
CA PHE A 16 -37.36 30.56 22.32
C PHE A 16 -37.16 29.51 21.21
N GLU A 17 -37.78 29.67 20.03
CA GLU A 17 -37.49 28.77 18.89
C GLU A 17 -36.44 29.33 17.93
N SER A 18 -36.23 30.65 17.88
CA SER A 18 -35.22 31.26 17.02
C SER A 18 -33.79 31.10 17.54
N THR A 19 -33.58 30.76 18.81
CA THR A 19 -32.23 30.47 19.34
C THR A 19 -31.82 29.01 19.18
N PHE A 20 -32.79 28.08 19.06
CA PHE A 20 -32.52 26.66 18.82
C PHE A 20 -32.19 26.33 17.35
N VAL A 21 -32.79 27.05 16.40
CA VAL A 21 -32.54 26.84 14.97
C VAL A 21 -31.17 27.37 14.53
N PHE A 22 -30.72 28.51 15.08
CA PHE A 22 -29.40 29.06 14.78
C PHE A 22 -28.25 28.29 15.45
N ALA A 23 -28.46 27.74 16.66
CA ALA A 23 -27.46 26.87 17.30
C ALA A 23 -27.26 25.54 16.54
N ASN A 24 -28.33 24.98 15.97
CA ASN A 24 -28.23 23.75 15.17
C ASN A 24 -27.58 23.98 13.80
N HIS A 25 -27.84 25.11 13.12
CA HIS A 25 -27.12 25.45 11.88
C HIS A 25 -25.64 25.73 12.13
N SER A 26 -25.29 26.49 13.19
CA SER A 26 -23.88 26.76 13.51
C SER A 26 -23.11 25.51 13.94
N MET A 27 -23.76 24.55 14.61
CA MET A 27 -23.13 23.29 14.99
C MET A 27 -23.01 22.31 13.80
N LEU A 28 -23.99 22.26 12.91
CA LEU A 28 -23.91 21.47 11.67
C LEU A 28 -22.84 22.03 10.72
N ASP A 29 -22.75 23.36 10.59
CA ASP A 29 -21.70 24.00 9.79
C ASP A 29 -20.32 23.81 10.44
N CYS A 30 -20.18 23.95 11.76
CA CYS A 30 -18.92 23.67 12.47
C CYS A 30 -18.49 22.20 12.30
N GLN A 31 -19.41 21.25 12.49
CA GLN A 31 -19.16 19.81 12.30
C GLN A 31 -18.82 19.46 10.85
N ALA A 32 -19.51 20.01 9.86
CA ALA A 32 -19.19 19.80 8.45
C ALA A 32 -17.81 20.41 8.10
N THR A 33 -17.46 21.56 8.68
CA THR A 33 -16.15 22.20 8.47
C THR A 33 -15.02 21.41 9.14
N ASP A 34 -15.25 20.89 10.35
CA ASP A 34 -14.29 20.07 11.11
C ASP A 34 -14.08 18.69 10.47
N ILE A 35 -15.14 18.04 9.96
CA ILE A 35 -15.05 16.79 9.21
C ILE A 35 -14.23 17.01 7.94
N ASN A 36 -14.49 18.09 7.19
CA ASN A 36 -13.76 18.40 5.95
C ASN A 36 -12.28 18.73 6.23
N GLN A 37 -11.96 19.36 7.36
CA GLN A 37 -10.58 19.58 7.81
C GLN A 37 -9.88 18.30 8.29
N GLN A 38 -10.59 17.38 8.95
CA GLN A 38 -10.04 16.08 9.35
C GLN A 38 -9.78 15.18 8.14
N ASP A 39 -10.67 15.20 7.14
CA ASP A 39 -10.50 14.45 5.90
C ASP A 39 -9.33 15.00 5.07
N GLN A 40 -9.07 16.32 5.09
CA GLN A 40 -7.87 16.88 4.45
C GLN A 40 -6.55 16.40 5.06
N LYS A 41 -6.57 15.93 6.31
CA LYS A 41 -5.39 15.40 7.01
C LYS A 41 -5.14 13.92 6.75
N ARG A 42 -6.07 13.21 6.10
CA ARG A 42 -5.93 11.79 5.82
C ARG A 42 -4.87 11.49 4.77
N ILE A 43 -4.41 10.24 4.74
CA ILE A 43 -3.65 9.69 3.62
C ILE A 43 -4.56 9.65 2.39
N GLN A 44 -4.19 10.38 1.34
CA GLN A 44 -4.97 10.49 0.10
C GLN A 44 -4.08 10.90 -1.07
N PRO A 45 -4.51 10.74 -2.33
CA PRO A 45 -3.77 11.27 -3.47
C PRO A 45 -3.52 12.79 -3.32
N TYR A 46 -2.30 13.22 -3.58
CA TYR A 46 -1.91 14.62 -3.43
C TYR A 46 -2.60 15.48 -4.49
N SER A 47 -3.32 16.52 -4.07
CA SER A 47 -4.09 17.37 -4.99
C SER A 47 -3.25 18.08 -6.06
N GLY A 48 -1.97 18.40 -5.78
CA GLY A 48 -1.08 19.05 -6.76
C GLY A 48 -0.52 18.10 -7.82
N ASN A 49 -0.38 16.81 -7.48
CA ASN A 49 -0.09 15.74 -8.42
C ASN A 49 -0.59 14.41 -7.82
N PRO A 50 -1.75 13.90 -8.27
CA PRO A 50 -2.37 12.73 -7.66
C PRO A 50 -1.60 11.42 -7.85
N THR A 51 -0.51 11.39 -8.64
CA THR A 51 0.37 10.21 -8.66
C THR A 51 1.20 10.05 -7.39
N TYR A 52 1.22 11.05 -6.51
CA TYR A 52 1.85 10.99 -5.20
C TYR A 52 0.80 10.95 -4.09
N TRP A 53 1.21 10.51 -2.91
CA TRP A 53 0.41 10.59 -1.70
C TRP A 53 0.54 11.95 -1.04
N GLN A 54 -0.44 12.32 -0.21
CA GLN A 54 -0.32 13.33 0.83
C GLN A 54 -0.77 12.78 2.18
N TYR A 55 -0.21 13.30 3.26
CA TYR A 55 -0.65 13.05 4.64
C TYR A 55 -0.51 14.32 5.46
N ASN A 56 -1.51 14.63 6.30
CA ASN A 56 -1.58 15.92 7.02
C ASN A 56 -1.44 17.15 6.10
N GLY A 57 -1.95 17.05 4.87
CA GLY A 57 -1.91 18.11 3.86
C GLY A 57 -0.58 18.26 3.12
N ASN A 58 0.46 17.48 3.46
CA ASN A 58 1.77 17.56 2.81
C ASN A 58 1.98 16.37 1.88
N PRO A 59 2.56 16.57 0.68
CA PRO A 59 2.90 15.45 -0.19
C PRO A 59 3.95 14.56 0.49
N ILE A 60 3.88 13.25 0.24
CA ILE A 60 4.73 12.25 0.88
C ILE A 60 5.04 11.11 -0.09
N LEU A 61 6.29 10.65 -0.10
CA LEU A 61 6.69 9.39 -0.71
C LEU A 61 6.74 8.31 0.37
N LEU A 62 6.12 7.16 0.13
CA LEU A 62 6.01 6.09 1.11
C LEU A 62 7.18 5.10 0.97
N ILE A 63 8.10 5.09 1.94
CA ILE A 63 9.34 4.30 1.88
C ILE A 63 9.59 3.57 3.20
N SER A 64 9.97 2.30 3.14
CA SER A 64 10.17 1.49 4.35
C SER A 64 10.74 0.08 4.10
N GLY A 65 10.91 -0.67 5.18
CA GLY A 65 10.93 -2.13 5.24
C GLY A 65 10.39 -2.57 6.61
N SER A 66 9.96 -3.82 6.77
CA SER A 66 9.62 -4.36 8.11
C SER A 66 10.01 -5.82 8.26
N SER A 67 10.20 -6.26 9.51
CA SER A 67 10.61 -7.62 9.86
C SER A 67 9.49 -8.64 9.66
N ASN A 68 8.24 -8.19 9.74
CA ASN A 68 7.06 -9.04 9.65
C ASN A 68 5.93 -8.36 8.85
N ASP A 69 4.93 -9.14 8.44
CA ASP A 69 3.79 -8.66 7.68
C ASP A 69 2.55 -8.36 8.51
N ASN A 70 2.46 -8.92 9.72
CA ASN A 70 1.39 -8.67 10.66
C ASN A 70 1.93 -8.16 12.00
N MET A 71 2.75 -7.10 11.97
CA MET A 71 3.43 -6.56 13.17
C MET A 71 2.48 -6.17 14.31
N PHE A 72 1.19 -5.99 14.04
CA PHE A 72 0.20 -5.80 15.11
C PHE A 72 0.17 -6.97 16.14
N GLN A 73 0.62 -8.16 15.74
CA GLN A 73 0.71 -9.35 16.61
C GLN A 73 1.99 -9.37 17.48
N HIS A 74 2.93 -8.43 17.27
CA HIS A 74 4.16 -8.38 18.06
C HIS A 74 3.92 -7.95 19.50
N GLN A 75 4.87 -8.30 20.38
CA GLN A 75 4.90 -7.74 21.72
C GLN A 75 5.13 -6.22 21.63
N TYR A 76 4.57 -5.48 22.59
CA TYR A 76 4.54 -4.02 22.47
C TYR A 76 5.93 -3.40 22.42
N ASP A 77 6.86 -3.86 23.25
CA ASP A 77 8.22 -3.32 23.29
C ASP A 77 8.99 -3.62 21.99
N GLU A 78 8.78 -4.80 21.40
CA GLU A 78 9.35 -5.18 20.10
C GLU A 78 8.79 -4.29 18.97
N LEU A 79 7.46 -4.09 18.97
CA LEU A 79 6.80 -3.20 18.03
C LEU A 79 7.38 -1.79 18.12
N ILE A 80 7.43 -1.19 19.32
CA ILE A 80 7.93 0.17 19.50
C ILE A 80 9.38 0.31 19.06
N TYR A 81 10.24 -0.66 19.41
CA TYR A 81 11.63 -0.68 18.96
C TYR A 81 11.73 -0.65 17.42
N GLU A 82 10.92 -1.46 16.73
CA GLU A 82 10.92 -1.48 15.27
C GLU A 82 10.38 -0.18 14.65
N LEU A 83 9.32 0.40 15.23
CA LEU A 83 8.77 1.67 14.74
C LEU A 83 9.77 2.82 14.91
N ASP A 84 10.45 2.90 16.05
CA ASP A 84 11.42 3.96 16.33
C ASP A 84 12.66 3.81 15.43
N LYS A 85 13.13 2.57 15.21
CA LYS A 85 14.20 2.27 14.25
C LYS A 85 13.82 2.69 12.83
N LEU A 86 12.58 2.44 12.41
CA LEU A 86 12.13 2.83 11.08
C LEU A 86 12.20 4.36 10.88
N ILE A 87 11.76 5.13 11.88
CA ILE A 87 11.79 6.61 11.85
C ILE A 87 13.22 7.14 11.82
N GLU A 88 14.13 6.54 12.60
CA GLU A 88 15.55 6.92 12.61
C GLU A 88 16.15 6.90 11.19
N TYR A 89 15.75 5.91 10.39
CA TYR A 89 16.16 5.75 9.01
C TYR A 89 15.28 6.52 8.01
N GLY A 90 14.33 7.34 8.47
CA GLY A 90 13.47 8.16 7.62
C GLY A 90 12.35 7.40 6.92
N GLY A 91 12.07 6.16 7.34
CA GLY A 91 10.93 5.39 6.85
C GLY A 91 9.61 5.84 7.48
N ASN A 92 8.52 5.68 6.74
CA ASN A 92 7.22 6.28 7.08
C ASN A 92 6.01 5.42 6.69
N TYR A 93 6.23 4.15 6.35
CA TYR A 93 5.21 3.30 5.75
C TYR A 93 5.29 1.86 6.28
N LEU A 94 4.18 1.18 6.52
CA LEU A 94 4.16 -0.21 6.93
C LEU A 94 3.05 -0.98 6.23
N ARG A 95 3.35 -2.25 5.95
CA ARG A 95 2.35 -3.25 5.57
C ARG A 95 1.83 -3.92 6.84
N ASN A 96 0.53 -4.16 6.92
CA ASN A 96 -0.11 -4.92 7.99
C ASN A 96 -1.20 -5.86 7.45
N THR A 97 -0.88 -7.13 7.29
CA THR A 97 -1.84 -8.18 6.95
C THR A 97 -2.63 -8.59 8.19
N MET A 98 -3.96 -8.68 8.10
CA MET A 98 -4.83 -9.14 9.20
C MET A 98 -4.75 -10.66 9.44
N SER A 99 -3.58 -11.26 9.21
CA SER A 99 -3.32 -12.69 9.29
C SER A 99 -2.98 -13.17 10.71
N ASN A 100 -3.17 -14.47 10.92
CA ASN A 100 -2.85 -15.18 12.15
C ASN A 100 -2.19 -16.56 11.88
N ARG A 101 -1.64 -16.79 10.68
CA ARG A 101 -1.10 -18.11 10.28
C ARG A 101 0.20 -18.52 10.97
N ASP A 102 1.02 -17.52 11.31
CA ASP A 102 2.36 -17.70 11.90
C ASP A 102 2.28 -18.09 13.39
N PRO A 103 3.31 -18.77 13.94
CA PRO A 103 3.26 -19.32 15.29
C PRO A 103 3.27 -18.19 16.32
N GLY A 104 2.53 -18.39 17.40
CA GLY A 104 2.38 -17.39 18.47
C GLY A 104 1.32 -16.31 18.19
N ASN A 105 0.85 -16.19 16.95
CA ASN A 105 -0.27 -15.30 16.64
C ASN A 105 -1.56 -15.80 17.28
N ILE A 106 -2.36 -14.86 17.79
CA ILE A 106 -3.69 -15.16 18.32
C ILE A 106 -4.76 -14.94 17.24
N GLN A 107 -5.89 -15.61 17.41
CA GLN A 107 -7.02 -15.57 16.48
C GLN A 107 -7.98 -14.43 16.80
N ALA A 108 -8.68 -13.92 15.79
CA ALA A 108 -9.61 -12.79 15.93
C ALA A 108 -10.90 -13.14 16.70
N PHE A 109 -11.25 -14.43 16.74
CA PHE A 109 -12.48 -14.94 17.34
C PHE A 109 -12.20 -15.65 18.66
N TYR A 110 -13.18 -15.63 19.56
CA TYR A 110 -13.11 -16.31 20.85
C TYR A 110 -13.04 -17.83 20.64
N PHE A 111 -12.13 -18.50 21.35
CA PHE A 111 -12.08 -19.96 21.40
C PHE A 111 -12.88 -20.46 22.61
N ASP A 112 -13.91 -21.26 22.36
CA ASP A 112 -14.73 -21.90 23.40
C ASP A 112 -14.05 -23.21 23.82
N GLU A 113 -13.43 -23.21 25.00
CA GLU A 113 -12.71 -24.37 25.55
C GLU A 113 -13.62 -25.57 25.84
N GLU A 114 -14.91 -25.35 26.15
CA GLU A 114 -15.85 -26.44 26.42
C GLU A 114 -16.23 -27.18 25.13
N GLN A 115 -16.35 -26.42 24.03
CA GLN A 115 -16.68 -26.96 22.71
C GLN A 115 -15.45 -27.34 21.87
N GLY A 116 -14.26 -26.86 22.25
CA GLY A 116 -13.01 -27.08 21.53
C GLY A 116 -12.99 -26.42 20.14
N ALA A 117 -13.72 -25.32 19.96
CA ALA A 117 -13.91 -24.65 18.68
C ALA A 117 -14.13 -23.13 18.86
N TYR A 118 -13.94 -22.35 17.80
CA TYR A 118 -14.17 -20.90 17.80
C TYR A 118 -15.67 -20.55 17.75
N ASP A 119 -16.04 -19.48 18.44
CA ASP A 119 -17.31 -18.79 18.24
C ASP A 119 -17.09 -17.52 17.41
N LEU A 120 -17.43 -17.58 16.13
CA LEU A 120 -17.33 -16.46 15.18
C LEU A 120 -18.28 -15.30 15.52
N GLY A 121 -19.25 -15.52 16.41
CA GLY A 121 -20.13 -14.51 17.00
C GLY A 121 -19.51 -13.73 18.15
N ARG A 122 -18.33 -14.13 18.65
CA ARG A 122 -17.63 -13.51 19.77
C ARG A 122 -16.17 -13.19 19.41
N TRP A 123 -15.72 -12.02 19.83
CA TRP A 123 -14.35 -11.59 19.56
C TRP A 123 -13.37 -12.13 20.59
N ASN A 124 -12.14 -12.36 20.15
CA ASN A 124 -11.01 -12.38 21.05
C ASN A 124 -10.57 -10.94 21.31
N ASP A 125 -10.89 -10.39 22.48
CA ASP A 125 -10.62 -8.99 22.80
C ASP A 125 -9.12 -8.63 22.73
N ASP A 126 -8.23 -9.58 23.02
CA ASP A 126 -6.80 -9.30 23.02
C ASP A 126 -6.25 -9.09 21.60
N TYR A 127 -6.77 -9.83 20.60
CA TYR A 127 -6.43 -9.61 19.19
C TYR A 127 -6.76 -8.17 18.77
N TRP A 128 -7.96 -7.69 19.12
CA TRP A 128 -8.40 -6.35 18.74
C TRP A 128 -7.72 -5.24 19.54
N LYS A 129 -7.37 -5.47 20.82
CA LYS A 129 -6.52 -4.54 21.59
C LYS A 129 -5.12 -4.43 20.99
N MET A 130 -4.54 -5.54 20.54
CA MET A 130 -3.23 -5.54 19.89
C MET A 130 -3.26 -4.76 18.57
N PHE A 131 -4.32 -4.94 17.78
CA PHE A 131 -4.52 -4.20 16.54
C PHE A 131 -4.72 -2.70 16.77
N ASP A 132 -5.59 -2.31 17.70
CA ASP A 132 -5.81 -0.90 18.04
C ASP A 132 -4.53 -0.23 18.57
N ARG A 133 -3.81 -0.89 19.49
CA ARG A 133 -2.53 -0.43 20.02
C ARG A 133 -1.48 -0.22 18.92
N TYR A 134 -1.45 -1.10 17.93
CA TYR A 134 -0.57 -0.97 16.77
C TYR A 134 -0.92 0.27 15.92
N LEU A 135 -2.21 0.48 15.64
CA LEU A 135 -2.67 1.66 14.90
C LEU A 135 -2.40 2.95 15.67
N GLN A 136 -2.60 2.94 17.00
CA GLN A 136 -2.25 4.06 17.86
C GLN A 136 -0.74 4.37 17.80
N ALA A 137 0.10 3.35 18.00
CA ALA A 137 1.56 3.53 18.04
C ALA A 137 2.11 4.06 16.70
N THR A 138 1.56 3.61 15.58
CA THR A 138 1.91 4.10 14.23
C THR A 138 1.35 5.50 13.97
N HIS A 139 0.13 5.80 14.44
CA HIS A 139 -0.48 7.12 14.35
C HIS A 139 0.39 8.20 15.02
N GLU A 140 0.78 7.96 16.27
CA GLU A 140 1.59 8.86 17.09
C GLU A 140 2.94 9.19 16.44
N ARG A 141 3.40 8.31 15.54
CA ARG A 141 4.65 8.41 14.80
C ARG A 141 4.50 8.92 13.36
N GLY A 142 3.28 9.14 12.91
CA GLY A 142 3.00 9.54 11.53
C GLY A 142 3.38 8.48 10.48
N ILE A 143 3.42 7.20 10.87
CA ILE A 143 3.72 6.08 9.96
C ILE A 143 2.44 5.64 9.29
N ILE A 144 2.38 5.67 7.95
CA ILE A 144 1.24 5.19 7.18
C ILE A 144 1.16 3.67 7.25
N VAL A 145 -0.05 3.12 7.44
CA VAL A 145 -0.29 1.68 7.49
C VAL A 145 -1.15 1.26 6.30
N GLN A 146 -0.65 0.34 5.48
CA GLN A 146 -1.45 -0.38 4.49
C GLN A 146 -1.96 -1.69 5.10
N ILE A 147 -3.26 -1.76 5.35
CA ILE A 147 -3.93 -2.96 5.86
C ILE A 147 -4.32 -3.85 4.69
N GLU A 148 -3.91 -5.11 4.74
CA GLU A 148 -4.50 -6.15 3.89
C GLU A 148 -5.55 -6.89 4.71
N ILE A 149 -6.82 -6.75 4.30
CA ILE A 149 -7.98 -7.28 5.04
C ILE A 149 -7.94 -8.81 5.06
N TRP A 150 -7.68 -9.39 3.90
CA TRP A 150 -7.50 -10.82 3.72
C TRP A 150 -6.06 -11.15 3.33
N ALA A 151 -5.71 -12.43 3.44
CA ALA A 151 -4.46 -12.95 2.92
C ALA A 151 -4.70 -14.32 2.30
N THR A 152 -4.49 -14.44 0.99
CA THR A 152 -4.57 -15.70 0.23
C THR A 152 -4.06 -16.90 1.04
N TYR A 153 -2.81 -16.84 1.53
CA TYR A 153 -2.17 -17.97 2.24
C TYR A 153 -2.80 -18.38 3.58
N ASP A 154 -3.75 -17.62 4.12
CA ASP A 154 -4.52 -18.02 5.30
C ASP A 154 -5.55 -19.11 4.97
N PHE A 155 -5.81 -19.35 3.69
CA PHE A 155 -6.89 -20.22 3.20
C PHE A 155 -6.40 -21.36 2.28
N TYR A 156 -5.11 -21.44 2.00
CA TYR A 156 -4.52 -22.46 1.11
C TYR A 156 -3.50 -23.33 1.84
N THR A 157 -3.00 -24.33 1.13
CA THR A 157 -1.97 -25.26 1.61
C THR A 157 -0.61 -24.85 1.08
N ARG A 158 0.31 -24.49 1.98
CA ARG A 158 1.75 -24.39 1.69
C ARG A 158 2.57 -25.09 2.74
N ALA A 159 3.59 -25.82 2.29
CA ALA A 159 4.43 -26.67 3.14
C ALA A 159 5.04 -25.90 4.33
N GLU A 160 5.49 -24.66 4.10
CA GLU A 160 6.08 -23.80 5.12
C GLU A 160 5.13 -23.39 6.27
N TYR A 161 3.81 -23.47 6.06
CA TYR A 161 2.80 -23.07 7.06
C TYR A 161 2.14 -24.25 7.78
N PHE A 162 2.60 -25.48 7.54
CA PHE A 162 2.11 -26.64 8.29
C PHE A 162 2.48 -26.51 9.77
N ARG A 163 1.51 -26.80 10.64
CA ARG A 163 1.75 -26.95 12.08
C ARG A 163 1.02 -28.17 12.60
N ASP A 164 1.73 -29.01 13.35
CA ASP A 164 1.19 -30.24 13.93
C ASP A 164 0.48 -31.13 12.89
N GLY A 165 1.02 -31.15 11.66
CA GLY A 165 0.47 -31.90 10.53
C GLY A 165 -0.75 -31.27 9.84
N LEU A 166 -1.17 -30.08 10.25
CA LEU A 166 -2.33 -29.36 9.72
C LEU A 166 -1.92 -28.18 8.84
N THR A 167 -2.65 -28.01 7.73
CA THR A 167 -2.55 -26.83 6.85
C THR A 167 -3.06 -25.56 7.53
N THR A 168 -2.83 -24.39 6.93
CA THR A 168 -3.41 -23.13 7.44
C THR A 168 -4.93 -23.18 7.44
N TRP A 169 -5.55 -23.66 6.36
CA TRP A 169 -7.01 -23.81 6.28
C TRP A 169 -7.57 -24.73 7.36
N GLN A 170 -6.93 -25.87 7.62
CA GLN A 170 -7.37 -26.81 8.66
C GLN A 170 -7.29 -26.26 10.08
N ARG A 171 -6.56 -25.15 10.30
CA ARG A 171 -6.47 -24.44 11.60
C ARG A 171 -7.28 -23.15 11.63
N ASN A 172 -7.78 -22.70 10.49
CA ASN A 172 -8.47 -21.40 10.34
C ASN A 172 -9.82 -21.41 11.07
N PRO A 173 -10.20 -20.36 11.82
CA PRO A 173 -11.52 -20.28 12.47
C PRO A 173 -12.70 -20.38 11.50
N PHE A 174 -12.55 -19.92 10.26
CA PHE A 174 -13.62 -20.03 9.25
C PHE A 174 -13.81 -21.45 8.72
N ASN A 175 -12.89 -22.38 8.98
CA ASN A 175 -13.08 -23.77 8.62
C ASN A 175 -14.25 -24.35 9.43
N PRO A 176 -15.24 -25.02 8.80
CA PRO A 176 -16.40 -25.60 9.52
C PRO A 176 -16.03 -26.60 10.62
N ARG A 177 -14.83 -27.18 10.58
CA ARG A 177 -14.33 -28.07 11.65
C ARG A 177 -13.94 -27.31 12.92
N ASN A 178 -13.62 -26.03 12.80
CA ASN A 178 -13.01 -25.23 13.86
C ASN A 178 -13.96 -24.21 14.47
N ASN A 179 -15.23 -24.15 14.07
CA ASN A 179 -16.18 -23.23 14.68
C ASN A 179 -17.54 -23.86 14.95
N ILE A 180 -18.31 -23.22 15.82
CA ILE A 180 -19.62 -23.69 16.28
C ILE A 180 -20.79 -23.06 15.51
N ASN A 181 -20.49 -22.20 14.54
CA ASN A 181 -21.45 -21.28 13.95
C ASN A 181 -22.13 -21.83 12.70
N TYR A 182 -21.53 -22.82 12.04
CA TYR A 182 -22.07 -23.50 10.88
C TYR A 182 -21.38 -24.84 10.63
N GLU A 183 -22.04 -25.70 9.87
CA GLU A 183 -21.50 -26.99 9.45
C GLU A 183 -20.91 -26.94 8.02
N GLU A 184 -20.18 -28.00 7.66
CA GLU A 184 -19.67 -28.23 6.32
C GLU A 184 -20.82 -28.39 5.30
N GLY A 185 -20.59 -27.98 4.04
CA GLY A 185 -21.53 -28.23 2.96
C GLY A 185 -22.53 -27.09 2.74
N ARG A 186 -23.83 -27.39 2.64
CA ARG A 186 -24.83 -26.43 2.07
C ARG A 186 -24.96 -25.13 2.86
N ASP A 187 -24.79 -25.18 4.17
CA ASP A 187 -24.95 -24.01 5.05
C ASP A 187 -23.85 -22.96 4.81
N SER A 188 -22.59 -23.39 4.85
CA SER A 188 -21.42 -22.51 4.68
C SER A 188 -20.92 -22.40 3.23
N GLY A 189 -21.18 -23.40 2.39
CA GLY A 189 -20.55 -23.59 1.08
C GLY A 189 -19.10 -24.08 1.15
N LEU A 190 -18.60 -24.42 2.35
CA LEU A 190 -17.21 -24.79 2.60
C LEU A 190 -17.02 -26.30 2.73
N VAL A 191 -15.77 -26.72 2.57
CA VAL A 191 -15.27 -28.06 2.91
C VAL A 191 -14.20 -27.96 4.00
N SER A 192 -14.21 -28.89 4.96
CA SER A 192 -13.26 -28.84 6.08
C SER A 192 -11.85 -29.26 5.66
N ASP A 193 -11.75 -30.22 4.74
CA ASP A 193 -10.50 -30.66 4.15
C ASP A 193 -10.34 -30.10 2.73
N PHE A 194 -9.64 -28.97 2.64
CA PHE A 194 -9.21 -28.36 1.38
C PHE A 194 -7.68 -28.33 1.32
N GLN A 195 -7.10 -29.14 0.43
CA GLN A 195 -5.66 -29.22 0.22
C GLN A 195 -5.30 -28.84 -1.22
N SER A 196 -5.07 -27.55 -1.43
CA SER A 196 -4.63 -27.01 -2.71
C SER A 196 -3.80 -25.74 -2.51
N ASP A 197 -2.94 -25.44 -3.48
CA ASP A 197 -2.31 -24.13 -3.62
C ASP A 197 -3.24 -23.19 -4.39
N HIS A 198 -3.14 -21.88 -4.16
CA HIS A 198 -4.02 -20.87 -4.77
C HIS A 198 -3.90 -20.83 -6.30
N ASP A 199 -2.78 -21.32 -6.84
CA ASP A 199 -2.52 -21.40 -8.26
C ASP A 199 -3.35 -22.46 -8.99
N TYR A 200 -3.75 -23.53 -8.28
CA TYR A 200 -4.43 -24.69 -8.85
C TYR A 200 -5.93 -24.72 -8.63
N LEU A 201 -6.41 -24.24 -7.49
CA LEU A 201 -7.83 -24.22 -7.15
C LEU A 201 -8.13 -23.11 -6.17
N VAL A 202 -9.11 -22.26 -6.47
CA VAL A 202 -9.57 -21.23 -5.54
C VAL A 202 -10.44 -21.86 -4.44
N ASN A 203 -10.15 -21.51 -3.18
CA ASN A 203 -10.87 -22.01 -2.01
C ASN A 203 -12.32 -21.47 -2.02
N PRO A 204 -13.35 -22.30 -1.76
CA PRO A 204 -14.74 -21.86 -1.70
C PRO A 204 -15.04 -20.69 -0.75
N PHE A 205 -14.16 -20.39 0.21
CA PHE A 205 -14.21 -19.18 1.03
C PHE A 205 -14.38 -17.90 0.20
N PHE A 206 -13.75 -17.83 -0.97
CA PHE A 206 -13.77 -16.67 -1.86
C PHE A 206 -14.95 -16.64 -2.84
N TYR A 207 -15.89 -17.59 -2.75
CA TYR A 207 -17.02 -17.69 -3.69
C TYR A 207 -18.32 -17.09 -3.18
N THR A 208 -18.37 -16.60 -1.94
CA THR A 208 -19.63 -16.16 -1.30
C THR A 208 -20.31 -15.01 -2.04
N VAL A 209 -19.55 -14.19 -2.77
CA VAL A 209 -20.10 -13.03 -3.51
C VAL A 209 -20.47 -13.36 -4.96
N LEU A 210 -19.98 -14.47 -5.52
CA LEU A 210 -20.18 -14.77 -6.95
C LEU A 210 -21.66 -14.88 -7.35
N PRO A 211 -22.55 -15.47 -6.53
CA PRO A 211 -23.97 -15.55 -6.85
C PRO A 211 -24.73 -14.21 -6.74
N LEU A 212 -24.16 -13.19 -6.09
CA LEU A 212 -24.85 -11.91 -5.87
C LEU A 212 -24.94 -11.11 -7.18
N SER A 213 -26.00 -10.34 -7.39
CA SER A 213 -26.09 -9.44 -8.55
C SER A 213 -25.46 -8.09 -8.25
N GLU A 214 -24.92 -7.41 -9.26
CA GLU A 214 -24.50 -6.01 -9.16
C GLU A 214 -25.67 -5.07 -9.55
N PRO A 215 -25.88 -3.92 -8.87
CA PRO A 215 -25.15 -3.46 -7.68
C PRO A 215 -25.44 -4.36 -6.46
N PHE A 216 -24.43 -4.53 -5.60
CA PHE A 216 -24.54 -5.46 -4.47
C PHE A 216 -25.52 -4.95 -3.40
N ASP A 217 -26.41 -5.83 -2.96
CA ASP A 217 -27.21 -5.62 -1.75
C ASP A 217 -26.48 -6.20 -0.54
N PHE A 218 -25.85 -5.34 0.25
CA PHE A 218 -25.07 -5.73 1.44
C PHE A 218 -25.92 -6.27 2.60
N SER A 219 -27.26 -6.18 2.51
CA SER A 219 -28.16 -6.84 3.46
C SER A 219 -28.29 -8.35 3.20
N ILE A 220 -27.89 -8.82 2.02
CA ILE A 220 -27.82 -10.25 1.70
C ILE A 220 -26.61 -10.86 2.42
N GLN A 221 -26.90 -11.72 3.41
CA GLN A 221 -25.90 -12.29 4.31
C GLN A 221 -26.11 -13.80 4.47
N PRO A 222 -25.83 -14.62 3.44
CA PRO A 222 -25.72 -16.06 3.64
C PRO A 222 -24.67 -16.36 4.71
N THR A 223 -24.78 -17.52 5.37
CA THR A 223 -24.12 -17.83 6.64
C THR A 223 -22.63 -17.46 6.66
N LEU A 224 -21.84 -17.88 5.67
CA LEU A 224 -20.41 -17.52 5.62
C LEU A 224 -20.18 -16.02 5.37
N LEU A 225 -20.91 -15.42 4.42
CA LEU A 225 -20.75 -14.00 4.10
C LEU A 225 -21.11 -13.11 5.29
N TYR A 226 -22.06 -13.52 6.13
CA TYR A 226 -22.37 -12.84 7.38
C TYR A 226 -21.12 -12.71 8.27
N TYR A 227 -20.41 -13.82 8.53
CA TYR A 227 -19.22 -13.79 9.39
C TYR A 227 -18.03 -13.10 8.71
N GLN A 228 -17.90 -13.21 7.39
CA GLN A 228 -16.90 -12.44 6.64
C GLN A 228 -17.17 -10.93 6.77
N GLN A 229 -18.40 -10.48 6.52
CA GLN A 229 -18.78 -9.07 6.68
C GLN A 229 -18.58 -8.60 8.12
N ARG A 230 -18.89 -9.45 9.11
CA ARG A 230 -18.70 -9.14 10.53
C ARG A 230 -17.22 -8.89 10.85
N PHE A 231 -16.31 -9.74 10.36
CA PHE A 231 -14.87 -9.54 10.50
C PHE A 231 -14.41 -8.24 9.85
N VAL A 232 -14.79 -7.99 8.60
CA VAL A 232 -14.42 -6.75 7.89
C VAL A 232 -14.97 -5.51 8.61
N ARG A 233 -16.21 -5.53 9.09
CA ARG A 233 -16.75 -4.43 9.91
C ARG A 233 -15.87 -4.16 11.12
N LYS A 234 -15.43 -5.20 11.84
CA LYS A 234 -14.59 -5.03 13.02
C LYS A 234 -13.20 -4.45 12.71
N VAL A 235 -12.60 -4.84 11.57
CA VAL A 235 -11.38 -4.21 11.04
C VAL A 235 -11.61 -2.71 10.78
N MET A 236 -12.70 -2.36 10.10
CA MET A 236 -13.06 -0.98 9.79
C MET A 236 -13.38 -0.17 11.05
N GLU A 237 -14.16 -0.71 11.99
CA GLU A 237 -14.48 -0.08 13.29
C GLU A 237 -13.20 0.31 14.06
N THR A 238 -12.18 -0.53 14.00
CA THR A 238 -10.91 -0.30 14.70
C THR A 238 -9.99 0.66 13.94
N SER A 239 -10.02 0.64 12.60
CA SER A 239 -9.09 1.40 11.75
C SER A 239 -9.59 2.77 11.27
N LEU A 240 -10.89 2.93 11.03
CA LEU A 240 -11.50 4.17 10.54
C LEU A 240 -11.27 5.41 11.41
N PRO A 241 -11.07 5.33 12.74
CA PRO A 241 -10.70 6.50 13.54
C PRO A 241 -9.35 7.11 13.14
N TYR A 242 -8.50 6.36 12.45
CA TYR A 242 -7.14 6.76 12.10
C TYR A 242 -7.06 7.30 10.67
N ASN A 243 -6.35 8.42 10.50
CA ASN A 243 -6.20 9.14 9.24
C ASN A 243 -5.06 8.61 8.35
N HIS A 244 -4.27 7.66 8.82
CA HIS A 244 -3.03 7.20 8.19
C HIS A 244 -3.12 5.78 7.63
N VAL A 245 -4.32 5.35 7.25
CA VAL A 245 -4.59 3.96 6.83
C VAL A 245 -4.95 3.88 5.35
N LEU A 246 -4.29 2.98 4.63
CA LEU A 246 -4.62 2.52 3.28
C LEU A 246 -5.21 1.10 3.37
N TYR A 247 -6.09 0.73 2.45
CA TYR A 247 -6.69 -0.60 2.42
C TYR A 247 -6.35 -1.37 1.14
N VAL A 248 -5.96 -2.63 1.31
CA VAL A 248 -5.87 -3.64 0.25
C VAL A 248 -6.85 -4.73 0.60
N ILE A 249 -7.64 -5.19 -0.36
CA ILE A 249 -8.63 -6.23 -0.08
C ILE A 249 -7.94 -7.54 0.31
N ASP A 250 -6.96 -8.00 -0.46
CA ASP A 250 -6.29 -9.28 -0.22
C ASP A 250 -4.78 -9.18 -0.55
N ASN A 251 -3.97 -10.02 0.08
CA ASN A 251 -2.60 -10.23 -0.35
C ASN A 251 -2.56 -11.29 -1.45
N GLU A 252 -2.07 -10.90 -2.63
CA GLU A 252 -1.76 -11.81 -3.74
C GLU A 252 -2.97 -12.64 -4.18
N THR A 253 -4.03 -11.97 -4.61
CA THR A 253 -5.27 -12.65 -4.97
C THR A 253 -5.24 -13.18 -6.41
N ASN A 254 -5.77 -14.40 -6.57
CA ASN A 254 -6.14 -15.04 -7.84
C ASN A 254 -7.66 -15.25 -7.96
N THR A 255 -8.42 -14.55 -7.10
CA THR A 255 -9.88 -14.70 -7.03
C THR A 255 -10.58 -14.07 -8.23
N ASP A 256 -11.87 -14.37 -8.40
CA ASP A 256 -12.68 -13.70 -9.41
C ASP A 256 -12.78 -12.20 -9.09
N PRO A 257 -12.61 -11.27 -10.06
CA PRO A 257 -12.60 -9.82 -9.79
C PRO A 257 -13.86 -9.26 -9.12
N LYS A 258 -14.97 -10.00 -9.16
CA LYS A 258 -16.17 -9.67 -8.40
C LYS A 258 -15.97 -9.73 -6.88
N TRP A 259 -15.08 -10.61 -6.40
CA TRP A 259 -14.69 -10.72 -4.99
C TRP A 259 -14.13 -9.40 -4.44
N PRO A 260 -13.03 -8.85 -4.97
CA PRO A 260 -12.50 -7.62 -4.42
C PRO A 260 -13.36 -6.40 -4.70
N ARG A 261 -14.12 -6.38 -5.81
CA ARG A 261 -15.08 -5.30 -6.05
C ARG A 261 -16.15 -5.23 -4.95
N TYR A 262 -16.70 -6.38 -4.56
CA TYR A 262 -17.68 -6.45 -3.47
C TYR A 262 -17.11 -5.87 -2.17
N TRP A 263 -15.89 -6.30 -1.79
CA TRP A 263 -15.29 -5.84 -0.54
C TRP A 263 -14.91 -4.36 -0.58
N SER A 264 -14.39 -3.86 -1.71
CA SER A 264 -14.12 -2.43 -1.90
C SER A 264 -15.39 -1.59 -1.69
N GLN A 265 -16.50 -1.95 -2.36
CA GLN A 265 -17.77 -1.23 -2.21
C GLN A 265 -18.31 -1.35 -0.78
N PHE A 266 -18.15 -2.51 -0.14
CA PHE A 266 -18.60 -2.73 1.23
C PHE A 266 -17.85 -1.85 2.23
N ILE A 267 -16.51 -1.76 2.16
CA ILE A 267 -15.74 -0.92 3.07
C ILE A 267 -15.91 0.57 2.79
N ASN A 268 -16.08 0.95 1.52
CA ASN A 268 -16.46 2.33 1.16
C ASN A 268 -17.82 2.71 1.73
N LYS A 269 -18.80 1.79 1.70
CA LYS A 269 -20.09 2.00 2.35
C LYS A 269 -19.93 2.19 3.86
N ILE A 270 -19.13 1.36 4.54
CA ILE A 270 -18.90 1.50 5.99
C ILE A 270 -18.26 2.86 6.29
N ALA A 271 -17.27 3.28 5.52
CA ALA A 271 -16.62 4.58 5.67
C ALA A 271 -17.61 5.74 5.45
N ALA A 272 -18.42 5.68 4.39
CA ALA A 272 -19.44 6.67 4.08
C ALA A 272 -20.51 6.77 5.18
N ASP A 273 -20.95 5.64 5.75
CA ASP A 273 -21.87 5.60 6.89
C ASP A 273 -21.28 6.30 8.14
N HIS A 274 -19.95 6.47 8.21
CA HIS A 274 -19.23 7.24 9.23
C HIS A 274 -18.79 8.64 8.76
N ASN A 275 -19.22 9.10 7.59
CA ASN A 275 -18.79 10.37 6.96
C ASN A 275 -17.27 10.47 6.76
N ARG A 276 -16.64 9.37 6.34
CA ARG A 276 -15.20 9.26 6.10
C ARG A 276 -14.95 8.83 4.66
N GLN A 277 -13.85 9.31 4.09
CA GLN A 277 -13.29 8.74 2.86
C GLN A 277 -12.11 7.81 3.20
N ILE A 278 -11.90 6.82 2.35
CA ILE A 278 -10.80 5.86 2.46
C ILE A 278 -10.15 5.64 1.09
N GLU A 279 -8.94 5.12 1.12
CA GLU A 279 -8.21 4.72 -0.08
C GLU A 279 -8.11 3.20 -0.13
N VAL A 280 -8.48 2.61 -1.26
CA VAL A 280 -8.57 1.15 -1.41
C VAL A 280 -8.02 0.69 -2.76
N THR A 281 -7.31 -0.46 -2.74
CA THR A 281 -6.86 -1.20 -3.93
C THR A 281 -7.06 -2.71 -3.73
N GLU A 282 -6.64 -3.48 -4.74
CA GLU A 282 -6.32 -4.90 -4.61
C GLU A 282 -4.83 -5.16 -4.96
N MET A 283 -4.25 -6.23 -4.42
CA MET A 283 -2.95 -6.78 -4.80
C MET A 283 -3.13 -8.10 -5.56
N TRP A 284 -3.01 -8.03 -6.88
CA TRP A 284 -3.13 -9.20 -7.77
C TRP A 284 -1.86 -10.05 -7.76
N ASP A 285 -2.01 -11.36 -7.74
CA ASP A 285 -0.90 -12.29 -7.92
C ASP A 285 -0.55 -12.47 -9.40
N THR A 286 0.04 -11.41 -9.98
CA THR A 286 0.62 -11.44 -11.33
C THR A 286 2.04 -10.91 -11.32
N PHE A 287 2.98 -11.66 -11.89
CA PHE A 287 4.37 -11.22 -12.05
C PHE A 287 4.53 -10.14 -13.12
N ASP A 288 3.67 -10.15 -14.14
CA ASP A 288 3.67 -9.16 -15.21
C ASP A 288 2.43 -8.27 -15.08
N PRO A 289 2.59 -7.03 -14.57
CA PRO A 289 1.45 -6.13 -14.39
C PRO A 289 0.95 -5.56 -15.73
N THR A 290 1.69 -5.80 -16.83
CA THR A 290 1.44 -5.18 -18.14
C THR A 290 0.57 -6.04 -19.04
N ASP A 291 0.09 -7.20 -18.56
CA ASP A 291 -0.62 -8.21 -19.35
C ASP A 291 0.14 -8.59 -20.63
N GLY A 292 1.47 -8.58 -20.57
CA GLY A 292 2.32 -8.96 -21.67
C GLY A 292 2.65 -7.89 -22.70
N ASN A 293 2.37 -6.62 -22.41
CA ASN A 293 2.67 -5.51 -23.30
C ASN A 293 4.14 -5.09 -23.29
N VAL A 294 4.92 -5.52 -22.28
CA VAL A 294 6.38 -5.31 -22.24
C VAL A 294 7.11 -6.59 -22.62
N GLU A 295 7.93 -6.50 -23.67
CA GLU A 295 8.79 -7.60 -24.11
C GLU A 295 9.80 -7.99 -23.02
N GLY A 296 10.00 -9.30 -22.84
CA GLY A 296 10.93 -9.83 -21.83
C GLY A 296 10.36 -9.89 -20.41
N ALA A 297 9.17 -9.35 -20.16
CA ALA A 297 8.50 -9.48 -18.87
C ALA A 297 8.23 -10.95 -18.54
N ALA A 298 8.72 -11.39 -17.38
CA ALA A 298 8.47 -12.72 -16.86
C ALA A 298 6.98 -12.88 -16.51
N ARG A 299 6.36 -13.95 -17.00
CA ARG A 299 4.97 -14.27 -16.69
C ARG A 299 4.89 -15.54 -15.88
N GLN A 300 3.86 -15.65 -15.06
CA GLN A 300 3.56 -16.90 -14.39
C GLN A 300 3.22 -17.99 -15.42
N PRO A 301 3.75 -19.21 -15.26
CA PRO A 301 3.45 -20.31 -16.16
C PRO A 301 1.98 -20.75 -16.01
N TYR A 302 1.21 -20.59 -17.08
CA TYR A 302 -0.24 -20.88 -17.07
C TYR A 302 -0.61 -22.33 -16.78
N ASP A 303 0.29 -23.29 -17.05
CA ASP A 303 0.04 -24.71 -16.81
C ASP A 303 0.05 -25.06 -15.31
N SER A 304 0.72 -24.25 -14.49
CA SER A 304 0.73 -24.41 -13.03
C SER A 304 0.02 -23.28 -12.28
N HIS A 305 -0.31 -22.16 -12.94
CA HIS A 305 -0.98 -20.99 -12.35
C HIS A 305 -2.21 -20.62 -13.20
N PHE A 306 -3.19 -21.53 -13.27
CA PHE A 306 -4.34 -21.34 -14.14
C PHE A 306 -5.19 -20.13 -13.72
N PHE A 307 -5.35 -19.94 -12.40
CA PHE A 307 -6.20 -18.89 -11.85
C PHE A 307 -5.59 -17.50 -11.93
N SER A 308 -4.26 -17.37 -12.08
CA SER A 308 -3.64 -16.05 -12.27
C SER A 308 -3.98 -15.40 -13.61
N LYS A 309 -4.59 -16.13 -14.56
CA LYS A 309 -5.25 -15.51 -15.72
C LYS A 309 -6.37 -14.53 -15.35
N ARG A 310 -6.92 -14.65 -14.14
CA ARG A 310 -7.93 -13.74 -13.59
C ARG A 310 -7.31 -12.60 -12.78
N ALA A 311 -6.06 -12.76 -12.36
CA ALA A 311 -5.31 -11.76 -11.63
C ALA A 311 -4.65 -10.81 -12.61
N SER A 312 -5.13 -9.57 -12.66
CA SER A 312 -4.54 -8.57 -13.53
C SER A 312 -4.65 -7.18 -12.93
N VAL A 313 -3.52 -6.47 -12.95
CA VAL A 313 -3.45 -5.05 -12.59
C VAL A 313 -4.35 -4.21 -13.49
N SER A 314 -4.66 -4.65 -14.72
CA SER A 314 -5.59 -3.93 -15.60
C SER A 314 -6.98 -3.74 -14.97
N ILE A 315 -7.42 -4.67 -14.11
CA ILE A 315 -8.69 -4.58 -13.40
C ILE A 315 -8.70 -3.36 -12.50
N THR A 316 -7.72 -3.22 -11.60
CA THR A 316 -7.63 -2.04 -10.73
C THR A 316 -7.28 -0.80 -11.53
N LEU A 317 -6.47 -0.91 -12.59
CA LEU A 317 -6.07 0.18 -13.49
C LEU A 317 -7.25 0.84 -14.23
N TYR A 318 -8.29 0.09 -14.57
CA TYR A 318 -9.45 0.60 -15.32
C TYR A 318 -10.74 0.70 -14.49
N ASP A 319 -10.85 0.02 -13.35
CA ASP A 319 -11.98 0.12 -12.43
C ASP A 319 -11.75 1.23 -11.37
N THR A 320 -11.72 2.48 -11.84
CA THR A 320 -11.40 3.65 -11.00
C THR A 320 -12.49 4.02 -9.99
N ASP A 321 -13.71 3.52 -10.17
CA ASP A 321 -14.82 3.77 -9.24
C ASP A 321 -14.67 2.94 -7.96
N ASN A 322 -13.99 1.79 -8.04
CA ASN A 322 -13.81 0.88 -6.92
C ASN A 322 -12.39 0.89 -6.35
N TYR A 323 -11.40 1.44 -7.07
CA TYR A 323 -10.01 1.44 -6.61
C TYR A 323 -9.38 2.80 -6.80
N THR A 324 -8.88 3.37 -5.70
CA THR A 324 -8.39 4.75 -5.67
C THR A 324 -6.89 4.85 -5.87
N TYR A 325 -6.17 3.73 -5.78
CA TYR A 325 -4.74 3.60 -6.09
C TYR A 325 -4.46 2.21 -6.66
N LEU A 326 -3.22 1.95 -7.08
CA LEU A 326 -2.76 0.64 -7.52
C LEU A 326 -1.73 0.09 -6.53
N ASP A 327 -1.74 -1.22 -6.28
CA ASP A 327 -0.60 -1.95 -5.74
C ASP A 327 -0.16 -2.99 -6.77
N ILE A 328 1.10 -2.93 -7.19
CA ILE A 328 1.65 -3.82 -8.21
C ILE A 328 2.79 -4.68 -7.67
N SER A 329 2.87 -4.86 -6.35
CA SER A 329 4.02 -5.45 -5.64
C SER A 329 4.63 -6.70 -6.27
N ASN A 330 3.83 -7.57 -6.88
CA ASN A 330 4.32 -8.80 -7.52
C ASN A 330 5.15 -8.58 -8.78
N HIS A 331 5.11 -7.38 -9.38
CA HIS A 331 6.02 -7.02 -10.46
C HIS A 331 7.49 -6.97 -10.01
N ASN A 332 7.75 -6.92 -8.70
CA ASN A 332 9.11 -7.10 -8.17
C ASN A 332 9.65 -8.52 -8.39
N PHE A 333 8.91 -9.42 -9.04
CA PHE A 333 9.48 -10.63 -9.66
C PHE A 333 10.40 -10.29 -10.84
N GLN A 334 10.11 -9.21 -11.58
CA GLN A 334 10.95 -8.73 -12.68
C GLN A 334 12.32 -8.28 -12.16
N THR A 335 13.30 -8.26 -13.06
CA THR A 335 14.65 -7.77 -12.76
C THR A 335 15.17 -6.80 -13.82
N GLY A 336 16.21 -6.04 -13.46
CA GLY A 336 16.95 -5.17 -14.37
C GLY A 336 16.08 -4.16 -15.14
N GLU A 337 16.39 -3.97 -16.42
CA GLU A 337 15.68 -3.04 -17.30
C GLU A 337 14.20 -3.40 -17.47
N THR A 338 13.88 -4.69 -17.55
CA THR A 338 12.51 -5.19 -17.67
C THR A 338 11.67 -4.76 -16.47
N HIS A 339 12.23 -4.79 -15.26
CA HIS A 339 11.57 -4.28 -14.06
C HIS A 339 11.23 -2.79 -14.17
N TYR A 340 12.17 -1.97 -14.63
CA TYR A 340 11.90 -0.55 -14.86
C TYR A 340 10.83 -0.32 -15.94
N LYS A 341 10.95 -1.00 -17.09
CA LYS A 341 10.03 -0.85 -18.22
C LYS A 341 8.60 -1.26 -17.86
N THR A 342 8.42 -2.33 -17.09
CA THR A 342 7.10 -2.76 -16.63
C THR A 342 6.48 -1.76 -15.65
N GLY A 343 7.25 -1.22 -14.71
CA GLY A 343 6.77 -0.12 -13.84
C GLY A 343 6.42 1.14 -14.64
N LEU A 344 7.32 1.59 -15.52
CA LEU A 344 7.12 2.76 -16.36
C LEU A 344 5.90 2.61 -17.30
N TYR A 345 5.63 1.41 -17.78
CA TYR A 345 4.44 1.12 -18.56
C TYR A 345 3.15 1.43 -17.76
N ILE A 346 3.07 0.97 -16.51
CA ILE A 346 1.92 1.24 -15.63
C ILE A 346 1.78 2.74 -15.37
N TRP A 347 2.88 3.42 -15.07
CA TRP A 347 2.87 4.88 -14.91
C TRP A 347 2.34 5.59 -16.16
N ASN A 348 2.78 5.19 -17.35
CA ASN A 348 2.32 5.74 -18.62
C ASN A 348 0.84 5.45 -18.92
N GLU A 349 0.32 4.28 -18.52
CA GLU A 349 -1.12 3.98 -18.63
C GLU A 349 -1.94 4.92 -17.73
N ILE A 350 -1.48 5.19 -16.50
CA ILE A 350 -2.13 6.15 -15.59
C ILE A 350 -2.12 7.57 -16.17
N GLN A 351 -0.99 8.01 -16.74
CA GLN A 351 -0.94 9.31 -17.42
C GLN A 351 -1.93 9.39 -18.59
N ARG A 352 -2.06 8.30 -19.36
CA ARG A 352 -2.98 8.22 -20.51
C ARG A 352 -4.45 8.18 -20.10
N SER A 353 -4.79 7.54 -18.98
CA SER A 353 -6.17 7.47 -18.48
C SER A 353 -6.70 8.83 -18.03
N ARG A 354 -5.81 9.76 -17.65
CA ARG A 354 -6.12 11.08 -17.04
C ARG A 354 -6.84 11.01 -15.70
N ILE A 355 -6.97 9.81 -15.12
CA ILE A 355 -7.40 9.59 -13.75
C ILE A 355 -6.11 9.27 -12.99
N LEU A 356 -5.41 10.34 -12.62
CA LEU A 356 -4.13 10.24 -11.92
C LEU A 356 -4.36 9.69 -10.52
N ARG A 357 -3.51 8.75 -10.12
CA ARG A 357 -3.53 8.15 -8.79
C ARG A 357 -2.19 7.48 -8.46
N PRO A 358 -1.92 7.20 -7.18
CA PRO A 358 -0.66 6.61 -6.77
C PRO A 358 -0.53 5.14 -7.17
N THR A 359 0.71 4.71 -7.38
CA THR A 359 1.07 3.29 -7.54
C THR A 359 2.02 2.90 -6.42
N ASN A 360 1.66 1.86 -5.66
CA ASN A 360 2.41 1.35 -4.54
C ASN A 360 3.21 0.08 -4.89
N ASN A 361 4.37 -0.06 -4.24
CA ASN A 361 5.17 -1.28 -4.19
C ASN A 361 5.48 -1.65 -2.75
N THR A 362 4.78 -2.65 -2.26
CA THR A 362 4.78 -3.07 -0.86
C THR A 362 5.69 -4.28 -0.61
N LYS A 363 6.02 -5.07 -1.65
CA LYS A 363 6.87 -6.27 -1.55
C LYS A 363 8.05 -6.25 -2.51
N ILE A 364 9.17 -5.67 -2.10
CA ILE A 364 10.46 -5.81 -2.81
C ILE A 364 11.21 -7.04 -2.30
N TYR A 365 11.43 -8.00 -3.19
CA TYR A 365 12.17 -9.23 -2.92
C TYR A 365 13.69 -9.04 -3.06
N GLY A 366 14.46 -9.95 -2.46
CA GLY A 366 15.92 -10.07 -2.64
C GLY A 366 16.61 -10.67 -1.42
N ALA A 367 16.24 -11.91 -1.10
CA ALA A 367 16.80 -12.62 0.05
C ALA A 367 18.10 -13.38 -0.24
N GLY A 368 18.58 -13.35 -1.49
CA GLY A 368 19.81 -14.05 -1.87
C GLY A 368 19.57 -15.52 -2.22
N ASP A 369 20.64 -16.30 -2.09
CA ASP A 369 20.79 -17.60 -2.74
C ASP A 369 19.81 -18.69 -2.27
N GLU A 370 19.20 -18.54 -1.08
CA GLU A 370 18.26 -19.54 -0.55
C GLU A 370 16.97 -19.63 -1.41
N TRP A 371 16.56 -18.52 -2.03
CA TRP A 371 15.35 -18.42 -2.85
C TRP A 371 15.65 -17.72 -4.18
N SER A 372 16.16 -18.48 -5.15
CA SER A 372 16.67 -17.94 -6.43
C SER A 372 15.71 -17.01 -7.18
N TRP A 373 14.40 -17.23 -7.08
CA TRP A 373 13.39 -16.38 -7.71
C TRP A 373 13.27 -14.98 -7.07
N THR A 374 13.72 -14.82 -5.81
CA THR A 374 13.67 -13.54 -5.10
C THR A 374 14.74 -12.57 -5.57
N GLY A 375 15.77 -13.04 -6.30
CA GLY A 375 16.96 -12.25 -6.60
C GLY A 375 17.89 -12.10 -5.38
N ASP A 376 18.96 -11.34 -5.56
CA ASP A 376 19.95 -11.10 -4.51
C ASP A 376 19.72 -9.75 -3.80
N ARG A 377 20.60 -9.48 -2.83
CA ARG A 377 20.61 -8.23 -2.07
C ARG A 377 20.75 -7.01 -2.96
N GLN A 378 21.63 -7.07 -3.96
CA GLN A 378 21.86 -5.98 -4.89
C GLN A 378 20.57 -5.66 -5.64
N GLU A 379 19.92 -6.69 -6.19
CA GLU A 379 18.65 -6.57 -6.90
C GLU A 379 17.52 -6.00 -6.01
N ALA A 380 17.47 -6.31 -4.71
CA ALA A 380 16.54 -5.64 -3.78
C ALA A 380 16.75 -4.12 -3.76
N GLY A 381 18.01 -3.69 -3.62
CA GLY A 381 18.38 -2.27 -3.65
C GLY A 381 18.01 -1.61 -4.98
N GLU A 382 18.27 -2.29 -6.10
CA GLU A 382 17.96 -1.77 -7.42
C GLU A 382 16.46 -1.66 -7.69
N ARG A 383 15.65 -2.65 -7.28
CA ARG A 383 14.18 -2.61 -7.39
C ARG A 383 13.59 -1.44 -6.62
N PHE A 384 14.09 -1.17 -5.42
CA PHE A 384 13.68 -0.01 -4.61
C PHE A 384 13.84 1.30 -5.41
N TRP A 385 15.01 1.53 -5.99
CA TRP A 385 15.26 2.74 -6.76
C TRP A 385 14.52 2.75 -8.10
N ARG A 386 14.50 1.65 -8.85
CA ARG A 386 13.76 1.54 -10.12
C ARG A 386 12.27 1.82 -9.96
N ASN A 387 11.65 1.38 -8.86
CA ASN A 387 10.24 1.65 -8.58
C ASN A 387 9.97 3.16 -8.48
N ILE A 388 10.77 3.87 -7.67
CA ILE A 388 10.62 5.32 -7.52
C ILE A 388 10.93 6.05 -8.83
N PHE A 389 11.97 5.64 -9.55
CA PHE A 389 12.36 6.24 -10.82
C PHE A 389 11.43 5.88 -11.98
N ALA A 390 10.60 4.86 -11.85
CA ALA A 390 9.49 4.57 -12.74
C ALA A 390 8.24 5.40 -12.43
N GLY A 391 8.28 6.26 -11.40
CA GLY A 391 7.20 7.17 -11.02
C GLY A 391 6.22 6.61 -9.99
N HIS A 392 6.59 5.55 -9.27
CA HIS A 392 5.75 4.98 -8.22
C HIS A 392 5.81 5.81 -6.92
N ALA A 393 4.71 5.82 -6.18
CA ALA A 393 4.52 6.60 -4.96
C ALA A 393 4.99 5.89 -3.69
N SER A 394 5.33 4.60 -3.80
CA SER A 394 5.91 3.85 -2.71
C SER A 394 6.92 2.80 -3.15
N ALA A 395 7.81 2.46 -2.22
CA ALA A 395 8.74 1.35 -2.32
C ALA A 395 9.04 0.79 -0.92
N ARG A 396 8.74 -0.49 -0.69
CA ARG A 396 8.94 -1.15 0.61
C ARG A 396 9.65 -2.50 0.47
N PHE A 397 10.72 -2.70 1.24
CA PHE A 397 11.42 -3.98 1.33
C PHE A 397 10.55 -5.07 1.98
N HIS A 398 10.37 -6.20 1.30
CA HIS A 398 9.65 -7.35 1.83
C HIS A 398 10.41 -7.99 2.98
N ARG A 399 9.69 -8.64 3.90
CA ARG A 399 10.28 -9.30 5.08
C ARG A 399 11.11 -10.53 4.71
N GLN A 400 11.95 -10.96 5.64
CA GLN A 400 12.58 -12.28 5.55
C GLN A 400 11.52 -13.41 5.62
N PRO A 401 11.77 -14.57 4.97
CA PRO A 401 13.01 -14.94 4.28
C PRO A 401 13.04 -14.57 2.79
N TYR A 402 12.11 -13.76 2.26
CA TYR A 402 12.04 -13.47 0.81
C TYR A 402 12.52 -12.07 0.41
N GLY A 403 12.79 -11.19 1.38
CA GLY A 403 13.41 -9.89 1.17
C GLY A 403 14.25 -9.43 2.37
N GLU A 404 14.83 -8.24 2.26
CA GLU A 404 15.79 -7.69 3.24
C GLU A 404 15.11 -7.09 4.50
N GLY A 405 13.79 -6.89 4.48
CA GLY A 405 13.01 -6.38 5.60
C GLY A 405 13.49 -5.01 6.07
N ASN A 406 13.73 -4.89 7.38
CA ASN A 406 14.28 -3.68 8.02
C ASN A 406 15.72 -3.89 8.54
N ASN A 407 16.51 -4.70 7.84
CA ASN A 407 17.92 -4.81 8.14
C ASN A 407 18.69 -3.53 7.76
N GLU A 408 19.96 -3.44 8.18
CA GLU A 408 20.75 -2.23 7.98
C GLU A 408 20.94 -1.88 6.49
N TYR A 409 21.13 -2.87 5.62
CA TYR A 409 21.28 -2.65 4.18
C TYR A 409 20.02 -1.98 3.59
N ALA A 410 18.84 -2.58 3.80
CA ALA A 410 17.57 -2.02 3.35
C ALA A 410 17.32 -0.62 3.91
N LEU A 411 17.60 -0.43 5.21
CA LEU A 411 17.38 0.86 5.85
C LEU A 411 18.34 1.96 5.39
N ARG A 412 19.57 1.63 4.96
CA ARG A 412 20.46 2.60 4.30
C ARG A 412 19.86 3.13 2.98
N HIS A 413 19.20 2.28 2.18
CA HIS A 413 18.46 2.74 0.99
C HIS A 413 17.30 3.68 1.37
N VAL A 414 16.51 3.31 2.39
CA VAL A 414 15.41 4.15 2.90
C VAL A 414 15.94 5.50 3.38
N LYS A 415 17.05 5.52 4.13
CA LYS A 415 17.66 6.75 4.63
C LYS A 415 18.14 7.66 3.51
N SER A 416 18.81 7.11 2.51
CA SER A 416 19.25 7.89 1.34
C SER A 416 18.08 8.46 0.56
N MET A 417 16.99 7.70 0.39
CA MET A 417 15.79 8.23 -0.25
C MET A 417 15.15 9.34 0.59
N SER A 418 15.12 9.22 1.92
CA SER A 418 14.66 10.28 2.81
C SER A 418 15.51 11.56 2.70
N ILE A 419 16.85 11.40 2.71
CA ILE A 419 17.80 12.51 2.50
C ILE A 419 17.55 13.17 1.14
N LEU A 420 17.39 12.38 0.08
CA LEU A 420 17.10 12.87 -1.26
C LEU A 420 15.76 13.62 -1.31
N MET A 421 14.69 13.08 -0.72
CA MET A 421 13.38 13.75 -0.71
C MET A 421 13.42 15.10 0.01
N ASN A 422 14.22 15.24 1.08
CA ASN A 422 14.42 16.54 1.74
C ASN A 422 15.13 17.55 0.83
N GLU A 423 16.10 17.10 0.02
CA GLU A 423 16.79 17.93 -0.98
C GLU A 423 15.89 18.35 -2.15
N LEU A 424 14.80 17.61 -2.36
CA LEU A 424 13.84 17.75 -3.46
C LEU A 424 12.47 18.30 -3.00
N VAL A 425 12.35 18.85 -1.79
CA VAL A 425 11.05 19.19 -1.18
C VAL A 425 10.12 20.01 -2.09
N ASP A 426 10.65 20.95 -2.87
CA ASP A 426 9.89 21.83 -3.77
C ASP A 426 9.66 21.25 -5.18
N HIS A 427 10.27 20.10 -5.48
CA HIS A 427 10.35 19.52 -6.82
C HIS A 427 9.86 18.09 -6.93
N PHE A 428 9.92 17.27 -5.88
CA PHE A 428 9.73 15.83 -6.02
C PHE A 428 8.35 15.44 -6.58
N THR A 429 7.32 16.26 -6.34
CA THR A 429 5.97 16.05 -6.91
C THR A 429 5.83 16.45 -8.37
N LYS A 430 6.84 17.12 -8.95
CA LYS A 430 6.89 17.54 -10.36
C LYS A 430 7.77 16.64 -11.21
N LEU A 431 8.64 15.86 -10.56
CA LEU A 431 9.55 14.92 -11.21
C LEU A 431 8.81 13.88 -12.05
N ARG A 432 9.36 13.57 -13.21
CA ARG A 432 8.83 12.56 -14.13
C ARG A 432 9.94 11.64 -14.64
N PRO A 433 9.68 10.34 -14.84
CA PRO A 433 10.62 9.45 -15.51
C PRO A 433 10.92 9.94 -16.94
N ASP A 434 12.19 10.16 -17.28
CA ASP A 434 12.57 10.59 -18.63
C ASP A 434 13.96 10.12 -19.06
N ASN A 435 14.13 8.81 -19.22
CA ASN A 435 15.40 8.22 -19.68
C ASN A 435 15.85 8.70 -21.08
N SER A 436 15.03 9.45 -21.83
CA SER A 436 15.46 10.03 -23.11
C SER A 436 16.55 11.11 -22.94
N LEU A 437 16.67 11.68 -21.73
CA LEU A 437 17.72 12.62 -21.34
C LEU A 437 19.09 11.94 -21.13
N LEU A 438 19.16 10.61 -21.10
CA LEU A 438 20.41 9.87 -20.88
C LEU A 438 20.96 9.33 -22.19
N HIS A 439 22.18 9.74 -22.52
CA HIS A 439 22.95 9.25 -23.67
C HIS A 439 24.11 8.36 -23.23
N ASN A 440 24.54 7.47 -24.13
CA ASN A 440 25.58 6.45 -23.89
C ASN A 440 25.27 5.49 -22.73
N ARG A 441 24.03 5.46 -22.27
CA ARG A 441 23.53 4.64 -21.18
C ARG A 441 23.39 3.18 -21.63
N GLN A 442 23.98 2.27 -20.86
CA GLN A 442 23.79 0.83 -20.99
C GLN A 442 22.47 0.36 -20.34
N GLU A 443 22.06 -0.86 -20.68
CA GLU A 443 20.90 -1.48 -20.05
C GLU A 443 21.08 -1.59 -18.53
N ASN A 444 20.06 -1.21 -17.75
CA ASN A 444 20.07 -1.20 -16.29
C ASN A 444 21.17 -0.34 -15.60
N GLU A 445 21.86 0.55 -16.32
CA GLU A 445 22.94 1.35 -15.74
C GLU A 445 22.43 2.49 -14.85
N ALA A 446 21.64 3.39 -15.44
CA ALA A 446 21.16 4.60 -14.80
C ALA A 446 19.72 4.94 -15.19
N TYR A 447 19.03 5.67 -14.33
CA TYR A 447 17.64 6.10 -14.54
C TYR A 447 17.49 7.55 -14.10
N VAL A 448 16.66 8.34 -14.79
CA VAL A 448 16.49 9.77 -14.48
C VAL A 448 15.05 10.15 -14.21
N LEU A 449 14.89 10.99 -13.19
CA LEU A 449 13.69 11.77 -12.91
C LEU A 449 13.97 13.23 -13.22
N ALA A 450 13.06 13.90 -13.94
CA ALA A 450 13.24 15.28 -14.38
C ALA A 450 12.05 16.18 -14.01
N ASP A 451 12.37 17.37 -13.50
CA ASP A 451 11.52 18.56 -13.51
C ASP A 451 12.17 19.52 -14.52
N ASP A 452 11.64 19.47 -15.75
CA ASP A 452 12.22 20.09 -16.94
C ASP A 452 12.71 21.52 -16.71
N GLY A 453 14.02 21.73 -16.94
CA GLY A 453 14.68 23.02 -16.80
C GLY A 453 14.93 23.50 -15.37
N ASN A 454 14.57 22.71 -14.35
CA ASN A 454 14.82 23.06 -12.95
C ASN A 454 15.82 22.10 -12.29
N ILE A 455 15.51 20.80 -12.32
CA ILE A 455 16.28 19.78 -11.60
C ILE A 455 16.17 18.40 -12.22
N TYR A 456 17.30 17.74 -12.39
CA TYR A 456 17.41 16.35 -12.85
C TYR A 456 18.07 15.49 -11.78
N VAL A 457 17.49 14.33 -11.53
CA VAL A 457 17.98 13.37 -10.54
C VAL A 457 18.29 12.08 -11.28
N VAL A 458 19.54 11.62 -11.23
CA VAL A 458 20.00 10.42 -11.94
C VAL A 458 20.49 9.39 -10.93
N ALA A 459 19.82 8.23 -10.85
CA ALA A 459 20.24 7.11 -10.00
C ALA A 459 21.03 6.08 -10.83
N PHE A 460 22.22 5.74 -10.34
CA PHE A 460 23.09 4.68 -10.85
C PHE A 460 22.98 3.45 -9.94
N MET A 461 22.72 2.30 -10.54
CA MET A 461 22.44 1.07 -9.79
C MET A 461 23.71 0.41 -9.25
N ASN A 462 24.84 0.53 -9.96
CA ASN A 462 26.12 -0.03 -9.53
C ASN A 462 27.31 0.65 -10.25
N GLY A 463 27.58 1.91 -9.93
CA GLY A 463 28.50 2.74 -10.70
C GLY A 463 27.97 3.03 -12.12
N GLY A 464 28.66 3.90 -12.85
CA GLY A 464 28.34 4.12 -14.26
C GLY A 464 28.87 5.42 -14.83
N ASN A 465 28.67 5.57 -16.13
CA ASN A 465 29.05 6.75 -16.90
C ASN A 465 28.04 7.03 -18.01
N VAL A 466 27.30 8.12 -17.87
CA VAL A 466 26.31 8.56 -18.86
C VAL A 466 26.51 10.03 -19.21
N SER A 467 25.99 10.43 -20.35
CA SER A 467 25.85 11.84 -20.73
C SER A 467 24.42 12.28 -20.49
N LEU A 468 24.20 13.30 -19.66
CA LEU A 468 22.89 13.87 -19.36
C LEU A 468 22.63 15.09 -20.26
N ASP A 469 21.51 15.09 -20.97
CA ASP A 469 21.01 16.26 -21.70
C ASP A 469 20.52 17.31 -20.70
N ILE A 470 21.29 18.40 -20.59
CA ILE A 470 20.98 19.57 -19.77
C ILE A 470 20.60 20.79 -20.59
N SER A 471 20.20 20.62 -21.86
CA SER A 471 19.89 21.73 -22.78
C SER A 471 18.77 22.67 -22.30
N LYS A 472 17.94 22.22 -21.35
CA LYS A 472 16.89 23.04 -20.72
C LYS A 472 17.32 23.71 -19.41
N ILE A 473 18.49 23.36 -18.86
CA ILE A 473 19.07 23.98 -17.66
C ILE A 473 20.11 25.01 -18.12
N ASP A 474 20.19 26.15 -17.45
CA ASP A 474 21.28 27.09 -17.69
C ASP A 474 22.61 26.49 -17.25
N ALA A 475 23.48 26.24 -18.22
CA ALA A 475 24.78 25.64 -18.02
C ALA A 475 25.71 26.45 -17.09
N GLU A 476 25.55 27.78 -17.04
CA GLU A 476 26.38 28.63 -16.17
C GLU A 476 25.95 28.56 -14.70
N GLU A 477 24.71 28.18 -14.43
CA GLU A 477 24.12 28.08 -13.10
C GLU A 477 24.09 26.62 -12.58
N ALA A 478 24.24 25.65 -13.50
CA ALA A 478 24.18 24.23 -13.18
C ALA A 478 25.15 23.79 -12.06
N SER A 479 24.61 23.13 -11.04
CA SER A 479 25.36 22.51 -9.94
C SER A 479 25.14 21.00 -9.91
N LEU A 480 26.15 20.26 -9.44
CA LEU A 480 26.12 18.80 -9.29
C LEU A 480 26.50 18.40 -7.87
N ILE A 481 25.66 17.58 -7.24
CA ILE A 481 25.95 16.90 -5.99
C ILE A 481 25.66 15.41 -6.13
N TRP A 482 26.46 14.59 -5.44
CA TRP A 482 26.37 13.14 -5.45
C TRP A 482 25.99 12.62 -4.07
N LEU A 483 24.96 11.78 -3.99
CA LEU A 483 24.64 11.01 -2.79
C LEU A 483 25.24 9.61 -2.92
N ASN A 484 26.14 9.25 -2.00
CA ASN A 484 26.49 7.85 -1.80
C ASN A 484 25.34 7.18 -1.05
N VAL A 485 24.64 6.26 -1.71
CA VAL A 485 23.40 5.70 -1.18
C VAL A 485 23.63 4.84 0.05
N LEU A 486 24.73 4.09 0.11
CA LEU A 486 24.99 3.19 1.23
C LEU A 486 25.68 3.89 2.39
N GLU A 487 26.47 4.93 2.13
CA GLU A 487 27.07 5.75 3.21
C GLU A 487 26.12 6.85 3.72
N ASN A 488 25.00 7.11 3.02
CA ASN A 488 24.03 8.15 3.38
C ASN A 488 24.62 9.57 3.42
N GLU A 489 25.64 9.83 2.59
CA GLU A 489 26.40 11.09 2.60
C GLU A 489 26.40 11.79 1.24
N TRP A 490 26.22 13.11 1.27
CA TRP A 490 26.43 13.97 0.12
C TRP A 490 27.93 14.22 -0.10
N THR A 491 28.34 14.21 -1.36
CA THR A 491 29.67 14.61 -1.80
C THR A 491 29.51 15.60 -2.96
N SER A 492 30.22 16.72 -2.89
CA SER A 492 30.20 17.74 -3.93
C SER A 492 31.31 17.48 -4.94
N GLN A 493 30.98 17.47 -6.22
CA GLN A 493 31.97 17.57 -7.30
C GLN A 493 31.55 18.67 -8.26
N ILE A 494 32.52 19.47 -8.72
CA ILE A 494 32.27 20.45 -9.76
C ILE A 494 32.20 19.68 -11.07
N ALA A 495 31.08 19.80 -11.79
CA ALA A 495 30.91 19.11 -13.06
C ALA A 495 31.68 19.82 -14.19
N GLU A 496 32.30 19.05 -15.07
CA GLU A 496 32.83 19.57 -16.33
C GLU A 496 31.73 19.56 -17.40
N LEU A 497 31.27 20.74 -17.79
CA LEU A 497 30.19 20.90 -18.76
C LEU A 497 30.74 20.92 -20.19
N ASN A 498 30.18 20.10 -21.07
CA ASN A 498 30.44 20.16 -22.51
C ASN A 498 29.15 20.55 -23.26
N PRO A 499 29.06 21.79 -23.80
CA PRO A 499 27.86 22.27 -24.48
C PRO A 499 27.41 21.44 -25.69
N GLU A 500 28.31 20.66 -26.31
CA GLU A 500 28.00 19.85 -27.49
C GLU A 500 27.57 18.41 -27.14
N THR A 501 27.92 17.90 -25.96
CA THR A 501 27.69 16.49 -25.59
C THR A 501 26.88 16.30 -24.31
N GLY A 502 26.36 17.38 -23.72
CA GLY A 502 25.69 17.36 -22.42
C GLY A 502 26.66 17.26 -21.23
N LEU A 503 26.10 17.07 -20.04
CA LEU A 503 26.85 16.92 -18.81
C LEU A 503 27.32 15.46 -18.66
N LYS A 504 28.63 15.24 -18.58
CA LYS A 504 29.16 13.90 -18.31
C LYS A 504 29.01 13.59 -16.83
N LEU A 505 28.25 12.55 -16.52
CA LEU A 505 28.08 12.02 -15.17
C LEU A 505 28.85 10.72 -15.04
N GLN A 506 30.00 10.79 -14.38
CA GLN A 506 30.80 9.63 -13.96
C GLN A 506 30.62 9.46 -12.46
N THR A 507 30.21 8.28 -12.02
CA THR A 507 30.10 8.00 -10.57
C THR A 507 31.47 8.16 -9.88
N PRO A 508 31.52 8.66 -8.63
CA PRO A 508 32.77 8.83 -7.91
C PRO A 508 33.59 7.54 -7.72
N GLU A 509 32.91 6.39 -7.66
CA GLU A 509 33.52 5.06 -7.62
C GLU A 509 33.01 4.17 -8.77
N GLU A 510 33.79 3.15 -9.14
CA GLU A 510 33.45 2.22 -10.23
C GLU A 510 32.26 1.31 -9.90
N SER A 511 31.87 1.22 -8.63
CA SER A 511 30.77 0.37 -8.15
C SER A 511 29.98 1.07 -7.04
N GLY A 512 28.83 0.50 -6.69
CA GLY A 512 27.95 0.99 -5.63
C GLY A 512 26.82 1.89 -6.14
N PHE A 513 25.86 2.14 -5.26
CA PHE A 513 24.68 2.95 -5.58
C PHE A 513 25.00 4.44 -5.40
N TRP A 514 24.74 5.21 -6.45
CA TRP A 514 24.98 6.65 -6.47
C TRP A 514 23.79 7.40 -7.04
N VAL A 515 23.48 8.56 -6.49
CA VAL A 515 22.49 9.48 -7.07
C VAL A 515 23.14 10.81 -7.35
N ALA A 516 23.12 11.25 -8.61
CA ALA A 516 23.45 12.61 -9.00
C ALA A 516 22.20 13.48 -8.93
N VAL A 517 22.32 14.67 -8.34
CA VAL A 517 21.33 15.73 -8.44
C VAL A 517 21.97 16.90 -9.18
N VAL A 518 21.37 17.25 -10.32
CA VAL A 518 21.78 18.37 -11.17
C VAL A 518 20.71 19.45 -11.06
N LYS A 519 21.07 20.62 -10.52
CA LYS A 519 20.14 21.74 -10.29
C LYS A 519 20.58 22.95 -11.10
N GLN A 520 19.62 23.74 -11.57
CA GLN A 520 19.88 25.12 -11.96
C GLN A 520 20.25 25.98 -10.74
#